data_AF-A0A6J4XC71-F1
#
_entry.id   AF-A0A6J4XC71-F1
#
_cell.length_a   1.000
_cell.length_b   1.000
_cell.length_c   1.000
_cell.angle_alpha   90.00
_cell.angle_beta   90.00
_cell.angle_gamma   90.00
#
_symmetry.space_group_name_H-M   'P 1'
#
loop_
_entity.id
_entity.type
_entity.pdbx_description
1 polymer ?
#
loop_
_entity_poly.entity_id
_entity_poly.type
_entity_poly.pdbx_seq_one_letter_code
_entity_poly.pdbx_strand_id
1 'polypeptide(L)'
;MASIARNNRLMDLAAMVRSDPHLVEKLKQGDDAKIDVEFRSKIYEFIEKFGDLSCAVTGGRNCVLGTGPLYQLLLEMANHPAPTESRQKNDRLSHLHQNFLGSVDDAQKAWAEELLELARSSYQMRDDDNIYLGRIEAQLLAAVQEAKGRLEDRSGEQASAILQQVLAEVDFGASPLKPGHPARTAGDKLQARQLLGQPAGPGIAKGKARVIRLHSDLADFKHGEVLVCDAVDPNITFVVPLATAVVERRGGMLIHGAIIAREYGLPCITGIPDATTLIETGDQITVDGYLGIVTLGDAGL
;
A
#
# COMPACT_ATOMS: atom_id res chain seq x y z
N MET A 1 16.53 -0.94 -2.22
CA MET A 1 15.07 -1.12 -2.14
C MET A 1 14.37 0.11 -2.69
N ALA A 2 13.68 -0.07 -3.81
CA ALA A 2 12.94 0.95 -4.53
C ALA A 2 11.73 1.44 -3.74
N SER A 3 11.05 0.55 -2.99
CA SER A 3 9.92 0.94 -2.13
C SER A 3 10.33 1.95 -1.05
N ILE A 4 11.48 1.75 -0.40
CA ILE A 4 12.02 2.69 0.59
C ILE A 4 12.37 4.02 -0.07
N ALA A 5 13.01 4.01 -1.23
CA ALA A 5 13.35 5.23 -1.95
C ALA A 5 12.08 6.02 -2.33
N ARG A 6 11.01 5.33 -2.76
CA ARG A 6 9.70 5.93 -3.03
C ARG A 6 9.11 6.54 -1.76
N ASN A 7 9.06 5.78 -0.66
CA ASN A 7 8.45 6.22 0.60
C ASN A 7 9.19 7.44 1.16
N ASN A 8 10.53 7.45 1.13
CA ASN A 8 11.33 8.60 1.53
C ASN A 8 11.02 9.83 0.66
N ARG A 9 10.91 9.66 -0.66
CA ARG A 9 10.57 10.76 -1.56
C ARG A 9 9.16 11.32 -1.31
N LEU A 10 8.19 10.46 -0.98
CA LEU A 10 6.86 10.90 -0.55
C LEU A 10 6.92 11.70 0.75
N MET A 11 7.74 11.27 1.72
CA MET A 11 7.95 12.00 2.98
C MET A 11 8.60 13.37 2.73
N ASP A 12 9.58 13.47 1.84
CA ASP A 12 10.21 14.73 1.44
C ASP A 12 9.20 15.69 0.81
N LEU A 13 8.39 15.19 -0.14
CA LEU A 13 7.33 15.96 -0.78
C LEU A 13 6.28 16.42 0.25
N ALA A 14 5.84 15.54 1.15
CA ALA A 14 4.91 15.88 2.22
C ALA A 14 5.51 16.91 3.20
N ALA A 15 6.82 16.87 3.43
CA ALA A 15 7.51 17.88 4.23
C ALA A 15 7.52 19.26 3.56
N MET A 16 7.72 19.32 2.24
CA MET A 16 7.59 20.55 1.47
C MET A 16 6.16 21.11 1.58
N VAL A 17 5.15 20.27 1.37
CA VAL A 17 3.73 20.66 1.51
C VAL A 17 3.43 21.19 2.91
N ARG A 18 3.92 20.52 3.95
CA ARG A 18 3.75 20.97 5.34
C ARG A 18 4.41 22.33 5.61
N SER A 19 5.53 22.63 4.95
CA SER A 19 6.26 23.88 5.15
C SER A 19 5.69 25.09 4.41
N ASP A 20 4.78 24.89 3.45
CA ASP A 20 4.18 25.96 2.64
C ASP A 20 2.63 25.91 2.64
N PRO A 21 1.96 26.76 3.45
CA PRO A 21 0.51 26.86 3.47
C PRO A 21 -0.14 27.23 2.13
N HIS A 22 0.56 27.97 1.25
CA HIS A 22 0.02 28.31 -0.07
C HIS A 22 0.00 27.09 -0.99
N LEU A 23 1.01 26.23 -0.88
CA LEU A 23 1.06 24.97 -1.60
C LEU A 23 -0.07 24.03 -1.16
N VAL A 24 -0.37 23.96 0.15
CA VAL A 24 -1.53 23.20 0.67
C VAL A 24 -2.83 23.63 -0.01
N GLU A 25 -3.08 24.94 -0.09
CA GLU A 25 -4.31 25.46 -0.69
C GLU A 25 -4.40 25.18 -2.19
N LYS A 26 -3.27 25.33 -2.91
CA LYS A 26 -3.18 25.01 -4.34
C LYS A 26 -3.42 23.53 -4.63
N LEU A 27 -2.87 22.63 -3.81
CA LEU A 27 -3.07 21.19 -3.95
C LEU A 27 -4.54 20.79 -3.68
N LYS A 28 -5.21 21.43 -2.72
CA LYS A 28 -6.65 21.22 -2.48
C LYS A 28 -7.52 21.64 -3.66
N GLN A 29 -7.11 22.67 -4.40
CA GLN A 29 -7.83 23.14 -5.58
C GLN A 29 -7.62 22.25 -6.81
N GLY A 30 -6.59 21.39 -6.83
CA GLY A 30 -6.32 20.45 -7.91
C GLY A 30 -5.91 21.09 -9.24
N ASP A 31 -5.43 22.34 -9.22
CA ASP A 31 -5.04 23.09 -10.42
C ASP A 31 -3.51 23.09 -10.59
N ASP A 32 -3.01 22.12 -11.37
CA ASP A 32 -1.59 21.93 -11.68
C ASP A 32 -0.91 23.19 -12.24
N ALA A 33 -1.65 24.09 -12.89
CA ALA A 33 -1.11 25.32 -13.48
C ALA A 33 -0.73 26.36 -12.41
N LYS A 34 -1.31 26.26 -11.19
CA LYS A 34 -1.04 27.19 -10.08
C LYS A 34 0.06 26.71 -9.14
N ILE A 35 0.48 25.46 -9.27
CA ILE A 35 1.55 24.86 -8.45
C ILE A 35 2.91 25.42 -8.90
N ASP A 36 3.78 25.66 -7.93
CA ASP A 36 5.14 26.14 -8.19
C ASP A 36 5.92 25.18 -9.11
N VAL A 37 6.76 25.74 -9.99
CA VAL A 37 7.51 24.98 -11.01
C VAL A 37 8.47 23.98 -10.36
N GLU A 38 9.11 24.34 -9.25
CA GLU A 38 10.05 23.48 -8.53
C GLU A 38 9.31 22.27 -7.94
N PHE A 39 8.20 22.50 -7.23
CA PHE A 39 7.43 21.40 -6.66
C PHE A 39 6.86 20.49 -7.74
N ARG A 40 6.31 21.08 -8.81
CA ARG A 40 5.79 20.34 -9.96
C ARG A 40 6.87 19.48 -10.64
N SER A 41 8.09 20.00 -10.78
CA SER A 41 9.24 19.22 -11.30
C SER A 41 9.53 18.00 -10.44
N LYS A 42 9.54 18.15 -9.11
CA LYS A 42 9.79 17.01 -8.19
C LYS A 42 8.66 15.97 -8.23
N ILE A 43 7.41 16.39 -8.46
CA ILE A 43 6.28 15.48 -8.68
C ILE A 43 6.47 14.71 -9.98
N TYR A 44 6.84 15.36 -11.09
CA TYR A 44 7.08 14.66 -12.34
C TYR A 44 8.25 13.68 -12.25
N GLU A 45 9.36 14.04 -11.61
CA GLU A 45 10.46 13.12 -11.33
C GLU A 45 10.01 11.91 -10.51
N PHE A 46 9.12 12.13 -9.53
CA PHE A 46 8.56 11.04 -8.73
C PHE A 46 7.71 10.10 -9.61
N ILE A 47 6.82 10.66 -10.42
CA ILE A 47 5.93 9.91 -11.30
C ILE A 47 6.71 9.13 -12.36
N GLU A 48 7.72 9.75 -12.96
CA GLU A 48 8.59 9.10 -13.95
C GLU A 48 9.30 7.88 -13.34
N LYS A 49 9.76 8.02 -12.09
CA LYS A 49 10.53 6.98 -11.42
C LYS A 49 9.68 5.87 -10.81
N PHE A 50 8.56 6.21 -10.17
CA PHE A 50 7.77 5.30 -9.32
C PHE A 50 6.31 5.12 -9.78
N GLY A 51 5.90 5.83 -10.84
CA GLY A 51 4.50 5.93 -11.24
C GLY A 51 3.73 6.99 -10.44
N ASP A 52 2.52 7.29 -10.88
CA ASP A 52 1.58 8.19 -10.20
C ASP A 52 0.84 7.54 -9.03
N LEU A 53 1.26 6.31 -8.68
CA LEU A 53 0.65 5.39 -7.73
C LEU A 53 -0.74 4.90 -8.17
N SER A 54 -1.37 5.48 -9.19
CA SER A 54 -2.81 5.39 -9.46
C SER A 54 -3.29 4.07 -10.06
N CYS A 55 -2.41 3.36 -10.78
CA CYS A 55 -2.82 2.20 -11.60
C CYS A 55 -2.23 0.85 -11.18
N ALA A 56 -1.11 0.82 -10.44
CA ALA A 56 -0.19 -0.33 -10.42
C ALA A 56 -0.50 -1.46 -9.40
N VAL A 57 -1.66 -1.43 -8.71
CA VAL A 57 -1.82 -2.26 -7.49
C VAL A 57 -2.95 -3.30 -7.56
N THR A 58 -3.95 -3.14 -8.42
CA THR A 58 -5.17 -3.99 -8.33
C THR A 58 -5.74 -4.48 -9.65
N GLY A 59 -4.98 -4.41 -10.77
CA GLY A 59 -5.49 -4.86 -12.09
C GLY A 59 -6.80 -4.16 -12.52
N GLY A 60 -7.03 -2.94 -12.02
CA GLY A 60 -8.29 -2.21 -12.20
C GLY A 60 -8.47 -1.70 -13.64
N ARG A 61 -9.64 -1.94 -14.23
CA ARG A 61 -9.99 -1.53 -15.61
C ARG A 61 -10.26 -0.03 -15.78
N ASN A 62 -10.44 0.69 -14.68
CA ASN A 62 -10.75 2.12 -14.64
C ASN A 62 -9.66 2.83 -13.82
N CYS A 63 -8.52 3.09 -14.44
CA CYS A 63 -7.51 3.96 -13.85
C CYS A 63 -7.77 5.40 -14.32
N VAL A 64 -7.90 6.35 -13.38
CA VAL A 64 -7.89 7.78 -13.70
C VAL A 64 -6.46 8.24 -13.59
N LEU A 65 -5.79 8.36 -14.74
CA LEU A 65 -4.45 8.94 -14.83
C LEU A 65 -4.51 10.40 -14.35
N GLY A 66 -3.67 10.77 -13.39
CA GLY A 66 -3.63 12.15 -12.89
C GLY A 66 -2.91 12.30 -11.55
N THR A 67 -2.56 13.54 -11.23
CA THR A 67 -1.84 13.93 -10.01
C THR A 67 -2.74 14.01 -8.76
N GLY A 68 -4.06 14.01 -8.93
CA GLY A 68 -5.04 14.17 -7.86
C GLY A 68 -4.91 13.19 -6.68
N PRO A 69 -4.88 11.86 -6.92
CA PRO A 69 -4.68 10.86 -5.86
C PRO A 69 -3.38 11.06 -5.08
N LEU A 70 -2.29 11.36 -5.80
CA LEU A 70 -0.99 11.66 -5.19
C LEU A 70 -1.07 12.92 -4.31
N TYR A 71 -1.77 13.97 -4.75
CA TYR A 71 -1.94 15.19 -3.96
C TYR A 71 -2.76 14.96 -2.69
N GLN A 72 -3.84 14.17 -2.78
CA GLN A 72 -4.64 13.80 -1.61
C GLN A 72 -3.79 13.06 -0.57
N LEU A 73 -2.98 12.10 -1.01
CA LEU A 73 -2.04 11.38 -0.15
C LEU A 73 -1.00 12.32 0.47
N LEU A 74 -0.39 13.20 -0.33
CA LEU A 74 0.62 14.14 0.15
C LEU A 74 0.05 15.12 1.19
N LEU A 75 -1.19 15.58 1.00
CA LEU A 75 -1.90 16.42 1.96
C LEU A 75 -2.15 15.66 3.28
N GLU A 76 -2.55 14.38 3.20
CA GLU A 76 -2.73 13.54 4.38
C GLU A 76 -1.41 13.35 5.15
N MET A 77 -0.34 12.97 4.44
CA MET A 77 1.00 12.79 5.01
C MET A 77 1.59 14.09 5.57
N ALA A 78 1.29 15.24 4.96
CA ALA A 78 1.73 16.54 5.43
C ALA A 78 1.11 16.90 6.80
N ASN A 79 -0.16 16.57 6.99
CA ASN A 79 -0.88 16.79 8.25
C ASN A 79 -0.47 15.80 9.37
N HIS A 80 0.04 14.63 8.98
CA HIS A 80 0.41 13.55 9.90
C HIS A 80 1.88 13.14 9.69
N PRO A 81 2.84 13.98 10.16
CA PRO A 81 4.25 13.68 9.99
C PRO A 81 4.61 12.37 10.69
N ALA A 82 5.30 11.48 9.96
CA ALA A 82 5.83 10.25 10.54
C ALA A 82 6.82 10.55 11.68
N PRO A 83 6.89 9.71 12.73
CA PRO A 83 7.89 9.83 13.78
C PRO A 83 9.31 9.88 13.20
N THR A 84 10.10 10.88 13.61
CA THR A 84 11.49 11.05 13.14
C THR A 84 12.43 10.09 13.88
N GLU A 85 12.49 8.83 13.46
CA GLU A 85 13.26 7.78 14.17
C GLU A 85 14.65 7.45 13.58
N SER A 86 15.25 8.34 12.77
CA SER A 86 16.46 7.98 12.01
C SER A 86 17.67 7.57 12.87
N ARG A 87 17.85 8.17 14.06
CA ARG A 87 18.99 7.86 14.95
C ARG A 87 18.77 6.59 15.78
N GLN A 88 17.56 6.39 16.31
CA GLN A 88 17.21 5.18 17.09
C GLN A 88 17.20 3.91 16.22
N LYS A 89 16.91 4.05 14.93
CA LYS A 89 16.86 2.93 13.98
C LYS A 89 18.23 2.30 13.70
N ASN A 90 19.29 3.10 13.57
CA ASN A 90 20.64 2.58 13.31
C ASN A 90 21.18 1.81 14.53
N ASP A 91 21.02 2.34 15.74
CA ASP A 91 21.44 1.68 16.98
C ASP A 91 20.70 0.34 17.17
N ARG A 92 19.40 0.32 16.86
CA ARG A 92 18.57 -0.91 16.87
C ARG A 92 19.04 -1.95 15.87
N LEU A 93 19.39 -1.55 14.64
CA LEU A 93 19.84 -2.47 13.60
C LEU A 93 21.15 -3.17 14.00
N SER A 94 22.12 -2.40 14.51
CA SER A 94 23.39 -2.95 14.99
C SER A 94 23.18 -3.94 16.14
N HIS A 95 22.28 -3.61 17.08
CA HIS A 95 21.94 -4.51 18.18
C HIS A 95 21.26 -5.81 17.71
N LEU A 96 20.31 -5.72 16.78
CA LEU A 96 19.65 -6.91 16.20
C LEU A 96 20.64 -7.81 15.45
N HIS A 97 21.57 -7.21 14.72
CA HIS A 97 22.63 -7.93 14.03
C HIS A 97 23.57 -8.65 15.01
N GLN A 98 24.02 -7.95 16.06
CA GLN A 98 24.82 -8.56 17.12
C GLN A 98 24.08 -9.70 17.82
N ASN A 99 22.79 -9.53 18.12
CA ASN A 99 21.96 -10.58 18.72
C ASN A 99 21.83 -11.80 17.82
N PHE A 100 21.64 -11.60 16.51
CA PHE A 100 21.58 -12.69 15.55
C PHE A 100 22.90 -13.46 15.51
N LEU A 101 24.04 -12.78 15.39
CA LEU A 101 25.35 -13.42 15.43
C LEU A 101 25.68 -14.06 16.78
N GLY A 102 25.15 -13.51 17.88
CA GLY A 102 25.29 -14.08 19.22
C GLY A 102 24.45 -15.34 19.44
N SER A 103 23.51 -15.64 18.54
CA SER A 103 22.66 -16.84 18.61
C SER A 103 23.25 -18.07 17.92
N VAL A 104 24.39 -17.91 17.23
CA VAL A 104 25.10 -18.98 16.52
C VAL A 104 26.49 -19.20 17.10
N ASP A 105 27.01 -20.42 16.94
CA ASP A 105 28.36 -20.77 17.40
C ASP A 105 29.43 -19.94 16.67
N ASP A 106 30.57 -19.68 17.32
CA ASP A 106 31.66 -18.88 16.75
C ASP A 106 32.15 -19.42 15.39
N ALA A 107 32.16 -20.74 15.21
CA ALA A 107 32.53 -21.39 13.96
C ALA A 107 31.54 -21.13 12.82
N GLN A 108 30.28 -20.79 13.13
CA GLN A 108 29.21 -20.56 12.17
C GLN A 108 28.98 -19.07 11.87
N LYS A 109 29.60 -18.15 12.63
CA LYS A 109 29.38 -16.70 12.48
C LYS A 109 29.65 -16.18 11.07
N ALA A 110 30.72 -16.65 10.42
CA ALA A 110 31.03 -16.25 9.05
C ALA A 110 29.91 -16.66 8.07
N TRP A 111 29.44 -17.90 8.17
CA TRP A 111 28.33 -18.39 7.36
C TRP A 111 27.02 -17.66 7.66
N ALA A 112 26.74 -17.37 8.93
CA ALA A 112 25.53 -16.64 9.34
C ALA A 112 25.51 -15.22 8.75
N GLU A 113 26.67 -14.56 8.69
CA GLU A 113 26.83 -13.25 8.06
C GLU A 113 26.50 -13.29 6.57
N GLU A 114 27.07 -14.26 5.84
CA GLU A 114 26.80 -14.48 4.42
C GLU A 114 25.32 -14.81 4.17
N LEU A 115 24.72 -15.65 5.02
CA LEU A 115 23.30 -15.98 4.94
C LEU A 115 22.41 -14.74 5.14
N LEU A 116 22.78 -13.86 6.09
CA LEU A 116 22.04 -12.63 6.35
C LEU A 116 22.14 -11.65 5.17
N GLU A 117 23.32 -11.54 4.55
CA GLU A 117 23.53 -10.72 3.36
C GLU A 117 22.74 -11.27 2.15
N LEU A 118 22.74 -12.60 1.96
CA LEU A 118 21.94 -13.27 0.95
C LEU A 118 20.44 -13.04 1.18
N ALA A 119 19.97 -13.15 2.41
CA ALA A 119 18.56 -12.92 2.77
C ALA A 119 18.14 -11.47 2.49
N ARG A 120 18.98 -10.48 2.85
CA ARG A 120 18.74 -9.06 2.55
C ARG A 120 18.67 -8.81 1.04
N SER A 121 19.60 -9.39 0.29
CA SER A 121 19.64 -9.27 -1.17
C SER A 121 18.41 -9.92 -1.82
N SER A 122 18.01 -11.10 -1.37
CA SER A 122 16.80 -11.78 -1.86
C SER A 122 15.52 -10.97 -1.56
N TYR A 123 15.43 -10.40 -0.37
CA TYR A 123 14.29 -9.54 0.00
C TYR A 123 14.24 -8.28 -0.87
N GLN A 124 15.39 -7.60 -1.04
CA GLN A 124 15.48 -6.42 -1.89
C GLN A 124 15.11 -6.73 -3.34
N MET A 125 15.58 -7.85 -3.90
CA MET A 125 15.29 -8.21 -5.29
C MET A 125 13.79 -8.37 -5.52
N ARG A 126 13.08 -9.08 -4.63
CA ARG A 126 11.62 -9.23 -4.72
C ARG A 126 10.91 -7.89 -4.56
N ASP A 127 11.39 -7.04 -3.66
CA ASP A 127 10.82 -5.72 -3.43
C ASP A 127 10.95 -4.83 -4.68
N ASP A 128 12.16 -4.77 -5.25
CA ASP A 128 12.48 -4.01 -6.46
C ASP A 128 11.68 -4.54 -7.67
N ASP A 129 11.60 -5.87 -7.84
CA ASP A 129 10.84 -6.50 -8.92
C ASP A 129 9.34 -6.17 -8.88
N ASN A 130 8.72 -6.15 -7.69
CA ASN A 130 7.30 -5.77 -7.56
C ASN A 130 7.05 -4.31 -7.97
N ILE A 131 7.97 -3.40 -7.64
CA ILE A 131 7.87 -1.99 -8.04
C ILE A 131 8.02 -1.86 -9.57
N TYR A 132 8.97 -2.59 -10.17
CA TYR A 132 9.16 -2.55 -11.63
C TYR A 132 8.01 -3.20 -12.39
N LEU A 133 7.46 -4.32 -11.90
CA LEU A 133 6.27 -4.96 -12.46
C LEU A 133 5.08 -4.01 -12.39
N GLY A 134 4.83 -3.38 -11.24
CA GLY A 134 3.78 -2.36 -11.12
C GLY A 134 3.96 -1.21 -12.11
N ARG A 135 5.21 -0.80 -12.40
CA ARG A 135 5.49 0.22 -13.43
C ARG A 135 5.14 -0.26 -14.84
N ILE A 136 5.46 -1.50 -15.18
CA ILE A 136 5.12 -2.09 -16.48
C ILE A 136 3.60 -2.18 -16.64
N GLU A 137 2.90 -2.63 -15.60
CA GLU A 137 1.43 -2.68 -15.57
C GLU A 137 0.79 -1.30 -15.74
N ALA A 138 1.33 -0.28 -15.06
CA ALA A 138 0.86 1.10 -15.23
C ALA A 138 1.05 1.62 -16.67
N GLN A 139 2.19 1.31 -17.32
CA GLN A 139 2.42 1.69 -18.72
C GLN A 139 1.50 0.95 -19.68
N LEU A 140 1.22 -0.34 -19.43
CA LEU A 140 0.23 -1.09 -20.20
C LEU A 140 -1.16 -0.46 -20.08
N LEU A 141 -1.58 -0.10 -18.86
CA LEU A 141 -2.87 0.57 -18.61
C LEU A 141 -2.95 1.93 -19.29
N ALA A 142 -1.88 2.73 -19.24
CA ALA A 142 -1.81 4.02 -19.94
C ALA A 142 -1.95 3.85 -21.46
N ALA A 143 -1.25 2.89 -22.05
CA ALA A 143 -1.37 2.58 -23.48
C ALA A 143 -2.79 2.11 -23.86
N VAL A 144 -3.42 1.30 -23.01
CA VAL A 144 -4.80 0.84 -23.17
C VAL A 144 -5.79 2.01 -23.09
N GLN A 145 -5.59 2.95 -22.17
CA GLN A 145 -6.48 4.10 -22.02
C GLN A 145 -6.36 5.06 -23.21
N GLU A 146 -5.14 5.31 -23.68
CA GLU A 146 -4.88 6.07 -24.92
C GLU A 146 -5.54 5.40 -26.14
N ALA A 147 -5.44 4.06 -26.24
CA ALA A 147 -6.10 3.30 -27.29
C ALA A 147 -7.63 3.47 -27.26
N LYS A 148 -8.26 3.39 -26.08
CA LYS A 148 -9.70 3.64 -25.92
C LYS A 148 -10.08 5.07 -26.31
N GLY A 149 -9.33 6.07 -25.86
CA GLY A 149 -9.59 7.47 -26.21
C GLY A 149 -9.53 7.72 -27.73
N ARG A 150 -8.57 7.11 -28.43
CA ARG A 150 -8.48 7.18 -29.90
C ARG A 150 -9.66 6.53 -30.61
N LEU A 151 -10.24 5.46 -30.05
CA LEU A 151 -11.46 4.83 -30.59
C LEU A 151 -12.69 5.72 -30.41
N GLU A 152 -12.75 6.48 -29.31
CA GLU A 152 -13.85 7.41 -29.03
C GLU A 152 -13.78 8.65 -29.93
N ASP A 153 -12.57 9.17 -30.22
CA ASP A 153 -12.39 10.45 -30.91
C ASP A 153 -12.50 10.40 -32.45
N ARG A 154 -12.18 9.28 -33.15
CA ARG A 154 -12.23 9.24 -34.63
C ARG A 154 -12.55 7.90 -35.30
N SER A 155 -13.44 8.03 -36.29
CA SER A 155 -13.89 7.10 -37.32
C SER A 155 -12.78 6.70 -38.31
N GLY A 156 -12.42 5.42 -38.35
CA GLY A 156 -11.58 4.81 -39.38
C GLY A 156 -11.69 3.29 -39.31
N GLU A 157 -12.39 2.68 -40.28
CA GLU A 157 -12.90 1.30 -40.20
C GLU A 157 -11.82 0.23 -39.94
N GLN A 158 -10.59 0.40 -40.42
CA GLN A 158 -9.53 -0.60 -40.29
C GLN A 158 -8.62 -0.44 -39.06
N ALA A 159 -8.23 0.79 -38.72
CA ALA A 159 -7.43 1.05 -37.51
C ALA A 159 -8.26 0.79 -36.24
N SER A 160 -9.58 1.01 -36.31
CA SER A 160 -10.51 0.69 -35.23
C SER A 160 -10.60 -0.82 -34.96
N ALA A 161 -10.58 -1.67 -36.00
CA ALA A 161 -10.75 -3.12 -35.84
C ALA A 161 -9.55 -3.80 -35.17
N ILE A 162 -8.32 -3.47 -35.59
CA ILE A 162 -7.09 -4.01 -34.98
C ILE A 162 -6.99 -3.60 -33.52
N LEU A 163 -7.28 -2.33 -33.22
CA LEU A 163 -7.20 -1.81 -31.86
C LEU A 163 -8.26 -2.42 -30.93
N GLN A 164 -9.48 -2.64 -31.44
CA GLN A 164 -10.53 -3.37 -30.72
C GLN A 164 -10.13 -4.82 -30.43
N GLN A 165 -9.53 -5.51 -31.40
CA GLN A 165 -9.06 -6.88 -31.21
C GLN A 165 -7.96 -6.94 -30.14
N VAL A 166 -6.94 -6.09 -30.23
CA VAL A 166 -5.86 -6.03 -29.24
C VAL A 166 -6.42 -5.75 -27.85
N LEU A 167 -7.32 -4.76 -27.70
CA LEU A 167 -7.96 -4.44 -26.42
C LEU A 167 -8.79 -5.59 -25.84
N ALA A 168 -9.39 -6.43 -26.69
CA ALA A 168 -10.12 -7.62 -26.25
C ALA A 168 -9.19 -8.76 -25.81
N GLU A 169 -7.98 -8.82 -26.36
CA GLU A 169 -6.95 -9.81 -26.05
C GLU A 169 -6.07 -9.41 -24.85
N VAL A 170 -6.04 -8.13 -24.45
CA VAL A 170 -5.27 -7.71 -23.26
C VAL A 170 -5.87 -8.34 -22.00
N ASP A 171 -5.15 -9.35 -21.49
CA ASP A 171 -5.39 -9.91 -20.17
C ASP A 171 -4.71 -9.02 -19.12
N PHE A 172 -5.53 -8.30 -18.35
CA PHE A 172 -5.07 -7.45 -17.24
C PHE A 172 -4.70 -8.25 -15.98
N GLY A 173 -4.64 -9.59 -16.05
CA GLY A 173 -4.33 -10.43 -14.89
C GLY A 173 -5.40 -10.39 -13.80
N ALA A 174 -6.56 -9.77 -14.09
CA ALA A 174 -7.71 -9.79 -13.21
C ALA A 174 -8.33 -11.19 -13.28
N SER A 175 -7.74 -12.14 -12.55
CA SER A 175 -8.60 -13.17 -11.97
C SER A 175 -9.59 -12.37 -11.13
N PRO A 176 -10.89 -12.36 -11.46
CA PRO A 176 -11.85 -11.74 -10.58
C PRO A 176 -11.58 -12.34 -9.20
N LEU A 177 -11.34 -11.48 -8.19
CA LEU A 177 -11.55 -11.90 -6.82
C LEU A 177 -12.89 -12.63 -6.88
N LYS A 178 -12.87 -13.96 -6.66
CA LYS A 178 -14.11 -14.77 -6.71
C LYS A 178 -15.14 -13.92 -5.99
N PRO A 179 -16.27 -13.57 -6.62
CA PRO A 179 -17.21 -12.65 -6.01
C PRO A 179 -17.40 -13.13 -4.57
N GLY A 180 -16.94 -12.31 -3.63
CA GLY A 180 -17.23 -12.51 -2.23
C GLY A 180 -18.73 -12.70 -2.17
N HIS A 181 -19.17 -13.62 -1.32
CA HIS A 181 -20.58 -13.97 -1.16
C HIS A 181 -21.49 -12.75 -1.29
N PRO A 182 -22.69 -12.92 -1.90
CA PRO A 182 -23.55 -11.81 -2.31
C PRO A 182 -23.66 -10.74 -1.22
N ALA A 183 -23.61 -9.47 -1.66
CA ALA A 183 -23.73 -8.29 -0.83
C ALA A 183 -24.75 -8.51 0.30
N ARG A 184 -24.32 -8.18 1.53
CA ARG A 184 -25.08 -8.38 2.78
C ARG A 184 -26.56 -8.08 2.56
N THR A 185 -27.39 -9.14 2.56
CA THR A 185 -28.84 -8.97 2.71
C THR A 185 -29.07 -8.54 4.14
N ALA A 186 -29.66 -7.35 4.32
CA ALA A 186 -30.06 -6.85 5.63
C ALA A 186 -31.04 -7.85 6.28
N GLY A 187 -30.51 -8.66 7.19
CA GLY A 187 -31.25 -9.65 7.96
C GLY A 187 -30.40 -10.04 9.15
N ASP A 188 -31.03 -10.14 10.32
CA ASP A 188 -30.44 -10.45 11.63
C ASP A 188 -29.72 -11.82 11.63
N LYS A 189 -28.54 -11.87 11.02
CA LYS A 189 -27.58 -12.96 11.22
C LYS A 189 -26.54 -12.45 12.19
N LEU A 190 -26.29 -13.24 13.24
CA LEU A 190 -25.19 -13.06 14.19
C LEU A 190 -23.91 -12.76 13.41
N GLN A 191 -23.49 -11.49 13.43
CA GLN A 191 -22.19 -11.11 12.87
C GLN A 191 -21.12 -11.66 13.80
N ALA A 192 -20.11 -12.31 13.23
CA ALA A 192 -18.92 -12.68 13.99
C ALA A 192 -18.33 -11.38 14.55
N ARG A 193 -18.53 -11.13 15.85
CA ARG A 193 -17.94 -9.99 16.52
C ARG A 193 -16.42 -10.10 16.58
N GLN A 194 -15.88 -11.29 16.33
CA GLN A 194 -14.45 -11.57 16.39
C GLN A 194 -14.02 -12.42 15.20
N LEU A 195 -12.95 -11.99 14.53
CA LEU A 195 -12.23 -12.73 13.51
C LEU A 195 -10.88 -13.16 14.07
N LEU A 196 -10.47 -14.39 13.76
CA LEU A 196 -9.22 -14.96 14.24
C LEU A 196 -8.22 -15.05 13.09
N GLY A 197 -6.98 -14.67 13.38
CA GLY A 197 -5.84 -14.82 12.50
C GLY A 197 -4.57 -15.14 13.28
N GLN A 198 -3.44 -14.95 12.61
CA GLN A 198 -2.11 -15.17 13.17
C GLN A 198 -1.55 -13.85 13.71
N PRO A 199 -1.17 -13.77 15.00
CA PRO A 199 -0.52 -12.59 15.56
C PRO A 199 0.83 -12.38 14.88
N ALA A 200 1.03 -11.21 14.25
CA ALA A 200 2.19 -10.93 13.42
C ALA A 200 2.96 -9.67 13.86
N GLY A 201 2.30 -8.75 14.55
CA GLY A 201 2.89 -7.56 15.17
C GLY A 201 2.20 -7.30 16.52
N PRO A 202 2.95 -7.23 17.62
CA PRO A 202 2.37 -7.07 18.95
C PRO A 202 1.77 -5.68 19.15
N GLY A 203 0.70 -5.59 19.93
CA GLY A 203 0.05 -4.33 20.30
C GLY A 203 -1.48 -4.43 20.19
N ILE A 204 -2.18 -3.40 20.65
CA ILE A 204 -3.63 -3.26 20.52
C ILE A 204 -3.94 -1.88 19.96
N ALA A 205 -4.75 -1.82 18.92
CA ALA A 205 -5.20 -0.55 18.34
C ALA A 205 -6.66 -0.62 17.89
N LYS A 206 -7.27 0.56 17.75
CA LYS A 206 -8.66 0.73 17.34
C LYS A 206 -8.75 1.83 16.30
N GLY A 207 -9.51 1.59 15.23
CA GLY A 207 -9.67 2.54 14.14
C GLY A 207 -10.79 2.13 13.19
N LYS A 208 -11.14 3.04 12.27
CA LYS A 208 -12.02 2.69 11.16
C LYS A 208 -11.27 1.80 10.19
N ALA A 209 -11.89 0.74 9.72
CA ALA A 209 -11.32 -0.13 8.71
C ALA A 209 -11.28 0.61 7.36
N ARG A 210 -10.15 0.51 6.67
CA ARG A 210 -10.02 0.86 5.25
C ARG A 210 -9.68 -0.40 4.48
N VAL A 211 -10.65 -0.94 3.75
CA VAL A 211 -10.48 -2.17 2.98
C VAL A 211 -9.97 -1.82 1.58
N ILE A 212 -8.75 -2.26 1.26
CA ILE A 212 -8.12 -2.01 -0.03
C ILE A 212 -8.57 -3.09 -1.02
N ARG A 213 -9.42 -2.71 -1.96
CA ARG A 213 -9.88 -3.55 -3.08
C ARG A 213 -9.48 -2.95 -4.42
N LEU A 214 -9.46 -1.63 -4.49
CA LEU A 214 -9.09 -0.82 -5.64
C LEU A 214 -8.05 0.21 -5.23
N HIS A 215 -7.34 0.77 -6.22
CA HIS A 215 -6.37 1.82 -5.94
C HIS A 215 -6.98 3.08 -5.27
N SER A 216 -8.20 3.47 -5.64
CA SER A 216 -8.88 4.63 -5.03
C SER A 216 -8.97 4.52 -3.51
N ASP A 217 -9.05 3.29 -2.98
CA ASP A 217 -9.09 3.06 -1.54
C ASP A 217 -7.78 3.47 -0.83
N LEU A 218 -6.64 3.45 -1.54
CA LEU A 218 -5.34 3.90 -1.03
C LEU A 218 -5.21 5.42 -1.01
N ALA A 219 -5.75 6.10 -2.04
CA ALA A 219 -5.75 7.56 -2.11
C ALA A 219 -6.63 8.19 -1.03
N ASP A 220 -7.74 7.52 -0.70
CA ASP A 220 -8.67 7.92 0.36
C ASP A 220 -8.24 7.46 1.76
N PHE A 221 -7.12 6.76 1.90
CA PHE A 221 -6.63 6.27 3.18
C PHE A 221 -6.35 7.42 4.15
N LYS A 222 -6.91 7.35 5.35
CA LYS A 222 -6.76 8.39 6.38
C LYS A 222 -5.88 7.95 7.53
N HIS A 223 -5.17 8.91 8.10
CA HIS A 223 -4.37 8.64 9.29
C HIS A 223 -5.25 8.10 10.44
N GLY A 224 -4.79 7.04 11.08
CA GLY A 224 -5.49 6.37 12.17
C GLY A 224 -6.51 5.30 11.71
N GLU A 225 -6.66 5.07 10.41
CA GLU A 225 -7.44 3.92 9.90
C GLU A 225 -6.67 2.60 10.10
N VAL A 226 -7.39 1.49 10.16
CA VAL A 226 -6.82 0.14 10.10
C VAL A 226 -6.74 -0.29 8.64
N LEU A 227 -5.55 -0.62 8.17
CA LEU A 227 -5.33 -1.15 6.83
C LEU A 227 -5.82 -2.60 6.76
N VAL A 228 -6.83 -2.85 5.92
CA VAL A 228 -7.36 -4.20 5.66
C VAL A 228 -7.15 -4.54 4.18
N CYS A 229 -6.39 -5.59 3.87
CA CYS A 229 -6.08 -5.93 2.48
C CYS A 229 -5.89 -7.43 2.25
N ASP A 230 -5.79 -7.84 0.98
CA ASP A 230 -5.43 -9.22 0.63
C ASP A 230 -4.04 -9.57 1.15
N ALA A 231 -3.05 -8.76 0.75
CA ALA A 231 -1.70 -8.75 1.25
C ALA A 231 -1.10 -7.36 1.03
N VAL A 232 -0.22 -6.93 1.93
CA VAL A 232 0.64 -5.78 1.76
C VAL A 232 1.79 -6.20 0.87
N ASP A 233 1.87 -5.57 -0.30
CA ASP A 233 3.02 -5.67 -1.19
C ASP A 233 3.78 -4.33 -1.25
N PRO A 234 4.99 -4.31 -1.84
CA PRO A 234 5.82 -3.11 -1.93
C PRO A 234 5.11 -1.89 -2.51
N ASN A 235 4.13 -2.08 -3.40
CA ASN A 235 3.38 -1.00 -4.02
C ASN A 235 2.50 -0.24 -3.03
N ILE A 236 2.04 -0.84 -1.93
CA ILE A 236 1.15 -0.16 -0.96
C ILE A 236 1.83 0.24 0.35
N THR A 237 3.11 -0.06 0.54
CA THR A 237 3.79 0.22 1.82
C THR A 237 3.80 1.69 2.22
N PHE A 238 3.58 2.62 1.29
CA PHE A 238 3.55 4.05 1.57
C PHE A 238 2.37 4.48 2.47
N VAL A 239 1.27 3.71 2.53
CA VAL A 239 0.14 4.03 3.44
C VAL A 239 0.31 3.43 4.83
N VAL A 240 1.18 2.42 4.99
CA VAL A 240 1.36 1.72 6.27
C VAL A 240 1.74 2.67 7.42
N PRO A 241 2.60 3.69 7.24
CA PRO A 241 2.89 4.68 8.29
C PRO A 241 1.68 5.50 8.78
N LEU A 242 0.60 5.58 7.97
CA LEU A 242 -0.64 6.27 8.34
C LEU A 242 -1.58 5.37 9.13
N ALA A 243 -1.41 4.06 9.06
CA ALA A 243 -2.30 3.09 9.67
C ALA A 243 -2.08 2.98 11.18
N THR A 244 -3.15 2.71 11.93
CA THR A 244 -3.05 2.37 13.36
C THR A 244 -2.83 0.87 13.59
N ALA A 245 -3.20 0.03 12.62
CA ALA A 245 -2.99 -1.41 12.63
C ALA A 245 -3.12 -1.98 11.20
N VAL A 246 -2.63 -3.22 11.01
CA VAL A 246 -2.66 -3.93 9.72
C VAL A 246 -3.37 -5.28 9.88
N VAL A 247 -4.33 -5.57 8.99
CA VAL A 247 -5.06 -6.83 8.91
C VAL A 247 -4.96 -7.39 7.50
N GLU A 248 -4.39 -8.59 7.36
CA GLU A 248 -4.21 -9.24 6.07
C GLU A 248 -5.01 -10.53 5.94
N ARG A 249 -5.55 -10.77 4.74
CA ARG A 249 -6.18 -12.05 4.42
C ARG A 249 -5.14 -13.17 4.30
N ARG A 250 -4.02 -12.90 3.61
CA ARG A 250 -2.91 -13.87 3.47
C ARG A 250 -2.15 -13.94 4.80
N GLY A 251 -1.69 -15.14 5.15
CA GLY A 251 -1.03 -15.44 6.42
C GLY A 251 0.46 -15.70 6.28
N GLY A 252 1.21 -15.39 7.33
CA GLY A 252 2.58 -15.82 7.52
C GLY A 252 3.42 -14.80 8.30
N MET A 253 4.24 -15.28 9.23
CA MET A 253 5.06 -14.41 10.08
C MET A 253 6.14 -13.60 9.34
N LEU A 254 6.52 -14.08 8.15
CA LEU A 254 7.60 -13.55 7.32
C LEU A 254 7.07 -12.92 6.02
N ILE A 255 5.76 -12.70 5.89
CA ILE A 255 5.22 -11.95 4.76
C ILE A 255 5.53 -10.46 4.93
N HIS A 256 5.45 -9.74 3.81
CA HIS A 256 5.86 -8.36 3.73
C HIS A 256 5.09 -7.45 4.71
N GLY A 257 3.76 -7.56 4.79
CA GLY A 257 2.94 -6.79 5.74
C GLY A 257 3.32 -7.02 7.20
N ALA A 258 3.54 -8.27 7.62
CA ALA A 258 4.03 -8.60 8.95
C ALA A 258 5.40 -7.98 9.28
N ILE A 259 6.34 -7.98 8.33
CA ILE A 259 7.67 -7.39 8.51
C ILE A 259 7.57 -5.88 8.68
N ILE A 260 6.86 -5.21 7.77
CA ILE A 260 6.72 -3.75 7.77
C ILE A 260 5.94 -3.27 8.99
N ALA A 261 4.86 -3.96 9.39
CA ALA A 261 4.11 -3.59 10.59
C ALA A 261 4.99 -3.63 11.85
N ARG A 262 5.84 -4.65 12.02
CA ARG A 262 6.80 -4.72 13.15
C ARG A 262 7.88 -3.65 13.09
N GLU A 263 8.28 -3.25 11.89
CA GLU A 263 9.23 -2.15 11.69
C GLU A 263 8.65 -0.83 12.21
N TYR A 264 7.37 -0.57 11.91
CA TYR A 264 6.62 0.60 12.38
C TYR A 264 5.99 0.45 13.77
N GLY A 265 6.16 -0.70 14.44
CA GLY A 265 5.59 -0.95 15.76
C GLY A 265 4.05 -1.04 15.78
N LEU A 266 3.44 -1.40 14.66
CA LEU A 266 1.99 -1.49 14.52
C LEU A 266 1.46 -2.88 14.93
N PRO A 267 0.30 -2.95 15.62
CA PRO A 267 -0.44 -4.19 15.76
C PRO A 267 -0.76 -4.79 14.40
N CYS A 268 -0.46 -6.07 14.23
CA CYS A 268 -0.67 -6.74 12.95
C CYS A 268 -1.19 -8.15 13.14
N ILE A 269 -2.23 -8.48 12.37
CA ILE A 269 -2.81 -9.81 12.30
C ILE A 269 -2.86 -10.23 10.83
N THR A 270 -2.36 -11.42 10.54
CA THR A 270 -2.34 -11.96 9.18
C THR A 270 -3.17 -13.24 9.10
N GLY A 271 -3.48 -13.71 7.90
CA GLY A 271 -4.09 -15.02 7.73
C GLY A 271 -5.54 -15.11 8.23
N ILE A 272 -6.29 -14.00 8.21
CA ILE A 272 -7.73 -14.03 8.47
C ILE A 272 -8.43 -14.38 7.16
N PRO A 273 -9.00 -15.59 7.01
CA PRO A 273 -9.72 -15.94 5.79
C PRO A 273 -10.86 -14.93 5.55
N ASP A 274 -11.05 -14.55 4.29
CA ASP A 274 -12.15 -13.68 3.87
C ASP A 274 -12.19 -12.29 4.55
N ALA A 275 -11.08 -11.83 5.16
CA ALA A 275 -10.99 -10.52 5.85
C ALA A 275 -11.56 -9.36 5.03
N THR A 276 -11.21 -9.28 3.74
CA THR A 276 -11.64 -8.23 2.81
C THR A 276 -13.11 -8.34 2.37
N THR A 277 -13.83 -9.37 2.81
CA THR A 277 -15.28 -9.55 2.56
C THR A 277 -16.10 -9.50 3.85
N LEU A 278 -15.49 -9.86 4.99
CA LEU A 278 -16.14 -9.83 6.29
C LEU A 278 -16.11 -8.44 6.92
N ILE A 279 -15.05 -7.67 6.64
CA ILE A 279 -14.86 -6.29 7.08
C ILE A 279 -15.23 -5.36 5.93
N GLU A 280 -15.96 -4.29 6.23
CA GLU A 280 -16.25 -3.22 5.28
C GLU A 280 -15.53 -1.92 5.62
N THR A 281 -15.22 -1.12 4.60
CA THR A 281 -14.63 0.21 4.79
C THR A 281 -15.58 1.07 5.63
N GLY A 282 -15.05 1.68 6.69
CA GLY A 282 -15.78 2.46 7.66
C GLY A 282 -16.19 1.70 8.92
N ASP A 283 -16.10 0.36 8.94
CA ASP A 283 -16.37 -0.43 10.14
C ASP A 283 -15.40 -0.02 11.27
N GLN A 284 -15.94 0.23 12.45
CA GLN A 284 -15.11 0.45 13.63
C GLN A 284 -14.57 -0.90 14.11
N ILE A 285 -13.26 -1.06 14.17
CA ILE A 285 -12.63 -2.33 14.56
C ILE A 285 -11.53 -2.16 15.60
N THR A 286 -11.32 -3.18 16.42
CA THR A 286 -10.21 -3.30 17.36
C THR A 286 -9.33 -4.47 16.97
N VAL A 287 -8.04 -4.24 16.84
CA VAL A 287 -7.03 -5.22 16.43
C VAL A 287 -6.17 -5.55 17.65
N ASP A 288 -6.23 -6.80 18.10
CA ASP A 288 -5.31 -7.35 19.11
C ASP A 288 -4.24 -8.20 18.42
N GLY A 289 -3.09 -7.58 18.19
CA GLY A 289 -1.94 -8.20 17.56
C GLY A 289 -1.18 -9.19 18.47
N TYR A 290 -1.48 -9.26 19.77
CA TYR A 290 -0.95 -10.28 20.66
C TYR A 290 -1.69 -11.61 20.51
N LEU A 291 -3.03 -11.54 20.49
CA LEU A 291 -3.89 -12.71 20.45
C LEU A 291 -4.29 -13.12 19.03
N GLY A 292 -4.09 -12.25 18.04
CA GLY A 292 -4.53 -12.51 16.67
C GLY A 292 -6.04 -12.35 16.51
N ILE A 293 -6.66 -11.41 17.24
CA ILE A 293 -8.11 -11.21 17.27
C ILE A 293 -8.47 -9.83 16.68
N VAL A 294 -9.36 -9.80 15.68
CA VAL A 294 -10.02 -8.56 15.23
C VAL A 294 -11.43 -8.56 15.76
N THR A 295 -11.81 -7.54 16.53
CA THR A 295 -13.18 -7.35 17.03
C THR A 295 -13.91 -6.30 16.18
N LEU A 296 -15.11 -6.63 15.69
CA LEU A 296 -15.97 -5.73 14.92
C LEU A 296 -16.94 -4.96 15.82
N GLY A 297 -17.08 -3.67 15.56
CA GLY A 297 -17.93 -2.74 16.30
C GLY A 297 -17.19 -2.00 17.41
N ASP A 298 -17.89 -1.04 18.02
CA ASP A 298 -17.43 -0.40 19.25
C ASP A 298 -17.49 -1.43 20.39
N ALA A 299 -16.38 -2.14 20.62
CA ALA A 299 -16.13 -2.69 21.93
C ALA A 299 -16.00 -1.49 22.87
N GLY A 300 -17.11 -1.14 23.53
CA GLY A 300 -17.07 -0.31 24.71
C GLY A 300 -16.23 -1.07 25.74
N LEU A 301 -14.98 -0.64 25.88
CA LEU A 301 -14.14 -0.98 27.02
C LEU A 301 -14.44 -0.01 28.15
#